data_AF-A0A4S2N5F4-F1
#
_entry.id   AF-A0A4S2N5F4-F1
#
_cell.length_a   1.000
_cell.length_b   1.000
_cell.length_c   1.000
_cell.angle_alpha   90.00
_cell.angle_beta   90.00
_cell.angle_gamma   90.00
#
_symmetry.space_group_name_H-M   'P 1'
#
loop_
_entity.id
_entity.type
_entity.pdbx_description
1 polymer ?
#
loop_
_entity_poly.entity_id
_entity_poly.type
_entity_poly.pdbx_seq_one_letter_code
_entity_poly.pdbx_strand_id
1 'polypeptide(L)'
;MTTPADMDTSALIGTPTAASLPPNSFDFLPDVHALIQRVFNDELDPKNVEREAALIRHKIKTARNLVAQLPEVDKSVEQLSAEIQTLEDRISKQRGMLSEVASMPAVQEMMRRQEAS
;
A
#
# COMPACT_ATOMS: atom_id res chain seq x y z
N MET A 1 -26.06 3.89 49.09
CA MET A 1 -26.48 3.01 47.97
C MET A 1 -25.71 3.46 46.74
N THR A 2 -24.94 2.71 45.98
CA THR A 2 -24.27 1.40 46.04
C THR A 2 -23.19 1.53 44.95
N THR A 3 -21.99 1.03 45.21
CA THR A 3 -20.81 1.03 44.31
C THR A 3 -20.96 -0.07 43.21
N PRO A 4 -19.89 -0.42 42.49
CA PRO A 4 -19.56 -0.12 41.09
C PRO A 4 -19.86 -1.28 40.12
N ALA A 5 -19.64 -1.06 38.82
CA ALA A 5 -19.36 -2.16 37.88
C ALA A 5 -18.35 -1.68 36.84
N ASP A 6 -17.10 -2.10 37.01
CA ASP A 6 -16.23 -2.53 35.92
C ASP A 6 -17.05 -3.22 34.82
N MET A 7 -16.77 -2.94 33.54
CA MET A 7 -16.61 -3.95 32.49
C MET A 7 -15.84 -3.38 31.29
N ASP A 8 -14.64 -3.93 31.13
CA ASP A 8 -13.93 -4.24 29.89
C ASP A 8 -13.28 -3.13 29.05
N THR A 9 -12.06 -2.80 29.47
CA THR A 9 -10.92 -2.40 28.62
C THR A 9 -10.35 -3.60 27.83
N SER A 10 -11.20 -4.48 27.30
CA SER A 10 -10.82 -5.70 26.56
C SER A 10 -11.38 -5.69 25.13
N ALA A 11 -11.07 -4.68 24.32
CA ALA A 11 -11.42 -4.68 22.89
C ALA A 11 -10.51 -3.80 22.03
N LEU A 12 -9.18 -3.94 22.16
CA LEU A 12 -8.22 -3.36 21.22
C LEU A 12 -7.44 -4.44 20.45
N ILE A 13 -7.95 -5.66 20.41
CA ILE A 13 -7.69 -6.55 19.28
C ILE A 13 -8.71 -6.16 18.23
N GLY A 14 -8.38 -5.12 17.45
CA GLY A 14 -9.12 -4.78 16.25
C GLY A 14 -9.19 -6.01 15.38
N THR A 15 -10.35 -6.66 15.34
CA THR A 15 -10.71 -7.49 14.20
C THR A 15 -10.52 -6.57 12.99
N PRO A 16 -9.77 -6.97 11.95
CA PRO A 16 -9.77 -6.19 10.73
C PRO A 16 -11.21 -6.18 10.25
N THR A 17 -11.89 -5.05 10.45
CA THR A 17 -13.19 -4.77 9.84
C THR A 17 -12.98 -5.03 8.37
N ALA A 18 -13.51 -6.17 7.90
CA ALA A 18 -13.49 -6.54 6.51
C ALA A 18 -14.29 -5.46 5.78
N ALA A 19 -13.60 -4.40 5.36
CA ALA A 19 -14.07 -3.54 4.30
C ALA A 19 -14.55 -4.49 3.20
N SER A 20 -15.84 -4.42 2.88
CA SER A 20 -16.48 -5.26 1.88
C SER A 20 -15.64 -5.24 0.61
N LEU A 21 -14.78 -6.24 0.45
CA LEU A 21 -13.89 -6.35 -0.70
C LEU A 21 -14.80 -6.42 -1.94
N PRO A 22 -14.58 -5.58 -2.97
CA PRO A 22 -15.39 -5.64 -4.16
C PRO A 22 -15.39 -7.07 -4.74
N PRO A 23 -16.47 -7.48 -5.45
CA PRO A 23 -16.61 -8.85 -5.96
C PRO A 23 -15.47 -9.31 -6.88
N ASN A 24 -14.64 -8.38 -7.35
CA ASN A 24 -13.47 -8.62 -8.21
C ASN A 24 -12.12 -8.54 -7.46
N SER A 25 -12.11 -8.49 -6.12
CA SER A 25 -10.86 -8.32 -5.35
C SER A 25 -9.90 -9.50 -5.38
N PHE A 26 -10.35 -10.67 -5.86
CA PHE A 26 -9.54 -11.87 -5.82
C PHE A 26 -9.29 -12.39 -7.24
N ASP A 27 -8.21 -11.92 -7.86
CA ASP A 27 -7.80 -12.30 -9.23
C ASP A 27 -7.46 -13.80 -9.39
N PHE A 28 -7.32 -14.55 -8.29
CA PHE A 28 -7.07 -15.99 -8.29
C PHE A 28 -8.34 -16.85 -8.18
N LEU A 29 -9.50 -16.25 -7.84
CA LEU A 29 -10.76 -16.99 -7.74
C LEU A 29 -11.17 -17.66 -9.06
N PRO A 30 -11.01 -17.04 -10.24
CA PRO A 30 -11.31 -17.71 -11.51
C PRO A 30 -10.48 -18.97 -11.71
N ASP A 31 -9.18 -18.92 -11.40
CA ASP A 31 -8.26 -20.05 -11.54
C ASP A 31 -8.61 -21.20 -10.57
N VAL A 32 -8.92 -20.85 -9.32
CA VAL A 32 -9.37 -21.83 -8.30
C VAL A 32 -10.68 -22.47 -8.72
N HIS A 33 -11.64 -21.67 -9.15
CA HIS A 33 -12.95 -22.13 -9.57
C HIS A 33 -12.86 -23.03 -10.81
N ALA A 34 -12.07 -22.64 -11.82
CA ALA A 34 -11.82 -23.46 -13.00
C ALA A 34 -11.14 -24.80 -12.65
N LEU A 35 -10.22 -24.81 -11.68
CA LEU A 35 -9.64 -26.06 -11.19
C LEU A 35 -10.69 -26.94 -10.50
N ILE A 36 -11.52 -26.36 -9.64
CA ILE A 36 -12.59 -27.10 -8.94
C ILE A 36 -13.59 -27.70 -9.94
N GLN A 37 -13.99 -26.94 -10.98
CA GLN A 37 -14.88 -27.44 -12.01
C GLN A 37 -14.28 -28.61 -12.80
N ARG A 38 -12.99 -28.52 -13.17
CA ARG A 38 -12.29 -29.63 -13.85
C ARG A 38 -12.20 -30.89 -12.99
N VAL A 39 -12.04 -30.73 -11.68
CA VAL A 39 -12.05 -31.85 -10.73
C VAL A 39 -13.46 -32.42 -10.58
N PHE A 40 -14.48 -31.56 -10.52
CA PHE A 40 -15.88 -31.99 -10.36
C PHE A 40 -16.43 -32.71 -11.60
N ASN A 41 -15.98 -32.32 -12.79
CA ASN A 41 -16.39 -32.93 -14.06
C ASN A 41 -15.55 -34.16 -14.46
N ASP A 42 -14.66 -34.66 -13.58
CA ASP A 42 -13.68 -35.73 -13.86
C ASP A 42 -12.78 -35.46 -15.08
N GLU A 43 -12.59 -34.18 -15.45
CA GLU A 43 -11.75 -33.74 -16.57
C GLU A 43 -10.25 -33.67 -16.19
N LEU A 44 -9.92 -33.91 -14.92
CA LEU A 44 -8.55 -33.90 -14.41
C LEU A 44 -8.24 -35.20 -13.68
N ASP A 45 -7.13 -35.86 -14.07
CA ASP A 45 -6.63 -37.03 -13.34
C ASP A 45 -6.34 -36.63 -11.88
N PRO A 46 -6.85 -37.39 -10.89
CA PRO A 46 -6.61 -37.17 -9.46
C PRO A 46 -5.13 -36.95 -9.10
N LYS A 47 -4.20 -37.56 -9.86
CA LYS A 47 -2.75 -37.41 -9.64
C LYS A 47 -2.22 -36.04 -10.06
N ASN A 48 -2.91 -35.34 -10.96
CA ASN A 48 -2.52 -34.03 -11.48
C ASN A 48 -3.13 -32.86 -10.70
N VAL A 49 -4.16 -33.12 -9.88
CA VAL A 49 -4.81 -32.11 -9.03
C VAL A 49 -3.79 -31.38 -8.16
N GLU A 50 -2.90 -32.13 -7.52
CA GLU A 50 -1.90 -31.55 -6.61
C GLU A 50 -0.90 -30.66 -7.34
N ARG A 51 -0.54 -31.02 -8.58
CA ARG A 51 0.35 -30.21 -9.43
C ARG A 51 -0.32 -28.91 -9.86
N GLU A 52 -1.56 -28.97 -10.34
CA GLU A 52 -2.33 -27.79 -10.75
C GLU A 52 -2.62 -26.88 -9.55
N ALA A 53 -2.98 -27.45 -8.40
CA ALA A 53 -3.16 -26.72 -7.16
C ALA A 53 -1.85 -26.05 -6.67
N ALA A 54 -0.70 -26.69 -6.88
CA ALA A 54 0.60 -26.10 -6.54
C ALA A 54 0.88 -24.79 -7.28
N LEU A 55 0.46 -24.67 -8.53
CA LEU A 55 0.60 -23.43 -9.31
C LEU A 55 -0.22 -22.28 -8.70
N ILE A 56 -1.46 -22.57 -8.31
CA ILE A 56 -2.34 -21.58 -7.66
C ILE A 56 -1.78 -21.17 -6.30
N ARG A 57 -1.35 -22.15 -5.48
CA ARG A 57 -0.72 -21.89 -4.18
C ARG A 57 0.55 -21.06 -4.33
N HIS A 58 1.34 -21.30 -5.36
CA HIS A 58 2.52 -20.50 -5.67
C HIS A 58 2.15 -19.05 -5.99
N LYS A 59 1.17 -18.81 -6.88
CA LYS A 59 0.66 -17.47 -7.20
C LYS A 59 0.22 -16.72 -5.94
N ILE A 60 -0.55 -17.37 -5.07
CA ILE A 60 -1.00 -16.79 -3.79
C ILE A 60 0.18 -16.47 -2.87
N LYS A 61 1.17 -17.37 -2.77
CA LYS A 61 2.36 -17.16 -1.94
C LYS A 61 3.21 -16.00 -2.46
N THR A 62 3.40 -15.91 -3.78
CA THR A 62 4.10 -14.79 -4.43
C THR A 62 3.37 -13.48 -4.16
N ALA A 63 2.05 -13.43 -4.36
CA ALA A 63 1.26 -12.23 -4.09
C ALA A 63 1.37 -11.78 -2.62
N ARG A 64 1.26 -12.70 -1.66
CA ARG A 64 1.45 -12.39 -0.23
C ARG A 64 2.83 -11.86 0.08
N ASN A 65 3.87 -12.45 -0.53
CA ASN A 65 5.24 -12.00 -0.33
C ASN A 65 5.45 -10.59 -0.92
N LEU A 66 4.92 -10.32 -2.11
CA LEU A 66 4.96 -9.00 -2.72
C LEU A 66 4.25 -7.95 -1.85
N VAL A 67 3.06 -8.27 -1.32
CA VAL A 67 2.32 -7.38 -0.39
C VAL A 67 3.12 -7.11 0.88
N ALA A 68 3.76 -8.14 1.47
CA ALA A 68 4.58 -7.97 2.65
C ALA A 68 5.87 -7.16 2.40
N GLN A 69 6.34 -7.09 1.15
CA GLN A 69 7.49 -6.27 0.76
C GLN A 69 7.10 -4.84 0.36
N LEU A 70 5.81 -4.50 0.31
CA LEU A 70 5.39 -3.15 -0.05
C LEU A 70 5.85 -2.17 1.05
N PRO A 71 6.54 -1.08 0.68
CA PRO A 71 6.93 -0.07 1.65
C PRO A 71 5.67 0.57 2.24
N GLU A 72 5.72 0.84 3.54
CA GLU A 72 4.69 1.61 4.25
C GLU A 72 3.29 0.96 4.24
N VAL A 73 3.19 -0.35 4.02
CA VAL A 73 1.91 -1.10 4.07
C VAL A 73 1.24 -1.04 5.46
N ASP A 74 2.01 -0.78 6.51
CA ASP A 74 1.51 -0.60 7.87
C ASP A 74 1.00 0.83 8.15
N LYS A 75 1.26 1.79 7.26
CA LYS A 75 0.78 3.18 7.41
C LYS A 75 -0.61 3.32 6.82
N SER A 76 -1.46 4.10 7.49
CA SER A 76 -2.79 4.44 6.95
C SER A 76 -2.69 5.53 5.88
N VAL A 77 -3.72 5.63 5.02
CA VAL A 77 -3.82 6.66 3.98
C VAL A 77 -3.77 8.06 4.60
N GLU A 78 -4.39 8.25 5.76
CA GLU A 78 -4.40 9.52 6.49
C GLU A 78 -2.99 9.90 6.98
N GLN A 79 -2.23 8.93 7.50
CA GLN A 79 -0.84 9.15 7.93
C GLN A 79 0.04 9.57 6.75
N LEU A 80 -0.07 8.85 5.63
CA LEU A 80 0.66 9.18 4.41
C LEU A 80 0.28 10.56 3.86
N SER A 81 -1.00 10.92 3.90
CA SER A 81 -1.48 12.23 3.46
C SER A 81 -0.94 13.37 4.32
N ALA A 82 -0.89 13.19 5.64
CA ALA A 82 -0.29 14.17 6.56
C ALA A 82 1.23 14.32 6.35
N GLU A 83 1.92 13.21 6.06
CA GLU A 83 3.34 13.21 5.73
C GLU A 83 3.61 13.96 4.42
N ILE A 84 2.81 13.70 3.38
CA ILE A 84 2.85 14.44 2.11
C ILE A 84 2.69 15.94 2.35
N GLN A 85 1.67 16.36 3.10
CA GLN A 85 1.45 17.79 3.38
C GLN A 85 2.67 18.42 4.06
N THR A 86 3.25 17.73 5.04
CA THR A 86 4.44 18.23 5.75
C THR A 86 5.65 18.36 4.80
N LEU A 87 5.82 17.40 3.89
CA LEU A 87 6.87 17.43 2.88
C LEU A 87 6.66 18.56 1.87
N GLU A 88 5.42 18.76 1.42
CA GLU A 88 5.05 19.85 0.51
C GLU A 88 5.30 21.22 1.13
N ASP A 89 4.96 21.42 2.40
CA ASP A 89 5.24 22.66 3.14
C ASP A 89 6.75 22.93 3.22
N ARG A 90 7.54 21.89 3.48
CA ARG A 90 9.01 21.99 3.50
C ARG A 90 9.58 22.36 2.13
N ILE A 91 9.09 21.73 1.07
CA ILE A 91 9.50 22.03 -0.31
C ILE A 91 9.13 23.47 -0.65
N SER A 92 7.92 23.91 -0.30
CA SER A 92 7.46 25.28 -0.53
C SER A 92 8.39 26.30 0.13
N LYS A 93 8.74 26.08 1.41
CA LYS A 93 9.70 26.91 2.13
C LYS A 93 11.09 26.93 1.47
N GLN A 94 11.60 25.76 1.08
CA GLN A 94 12.90 25.66 0.41
C GLN A 94 12.91 26.36 -0.94
N ARG A 95 11.85 26.24 -1.73
CA ARG A 95 11.68 26.96 -2.99
C ARG A 95 11.63 28.47 -2.78
N GLY A 96 10.96 28.93 -1.71
CA GLY A 96 10.95 30.34 -1.32
C GLY A 96 12.35 30.86 -1.01
N MET A 97 13.12 30.13 -0.19
CA MET A 97 14.51 30.48 0.13
C MET A 97 15.39 30.52 -1.13
N LEU A 98 15.27 29.53 -2.02
CA LEU A 98 16.02 29.52 -3.28
C LEU A 98 15.61 30.69 -4.19
N SER A 99 14.33 31.06 -4.20
CA SER A 99 13.86 32.23 -4.93
C SER A 99 14.44 33.54 -4.37
N GLU A 100 14.55 33.63 -3.05
CA GLU A 100 15.17 34.78 -2.39
C GLU A 100 16.67 34.86 -2.72
N VAL A 101 17.38 33.73 -2.63
CA VAL A 101 18.80 33.64 -3.00
C VAL A 101 19.01 33.98 -4.47
N ALA A 102 18.15 33.51 -5.37
CA ALA A 102 18.20 33.85 -6.79
C ALA A 102 17.96 35.35 -7.05
N SER A 103 17.19 36.01 -6.18
CA SER A 103 16.91 37.44 -6.26
C SER A 103 18.02 38.32 -5.66
N MET A 104 19.03 37.72 -5.02
CA MET A 104 20.14 38.47 -4.45
C MET A 104 20.95 39.17 -5.56
N PRO A 105 21.26 40.48 -5.42
CA PRO A 105 21.98 41.25 -6.43
C PRO A 105 23.32 40.64 -6.83
N ALA A 106 24.03 40.04 -5.87
CA ALA A 106 25.30 39.36 -6.12
C ALA A 106 25.14 38.11 -7.01
N VAL A 107 24.05 37.35 -6.83
CA VAL A 107 23.73 36.16 -7.63
C VAL A 107 23.22 36.55 -9.01
N GLN A 108 22.38 37.57 -9.10
CA GLN A 108 21.92 38.12 -10.38
C GLN A 108 23.09 38.64 -11.23
N GLU A 109 24.06 39.33 -10.60
CA GLU A 109 25.25 39.80 -11.27
C GLU A 109 26.16 38.65 -11.71
N MET A 110 26.29 37.58 -10.90
CA MET A 110 27.00 36.37 -11.31
C MET A 110 26.31 35.66 -12.49
N MET A 111 24.98 35.55 -12.49
CA MET A 111 24.24 34.98 -13.62
C MET A 111 24.39 35.82 -14.89
N ARG A 112 24.28 37.15 -14.78
CA ARG A 112 24.49 38.07 -15.91
C ARG A 112 25.90 37.95 -16.50
N ARG A 113 26.91 37.72 -15.66
CA ARG A 113 28.30 37.50 -16.11
C ARG A 113 28.51 36.15 -16.80
N GLN A 114 27.75 35.11 -16.42
CA GLN A 114 27.80 33.83 -17.11
C GLN A 114 27.10 33.87 -18.48
N GLU A 115 26.03 34.63 -18.63
CA GLU A 115 25.32 34.77 -19.92
C GLU A 115 26.10 35.59 -20.97
N ALA A 116 27.07 36.39 -20.53
CA ALA A 116 27.90 37.22 -21.39
C ALA A 116 29.23 36.54 -21.82
N SER A 117 29.47 35.30 -21.39
CA SER A 117 30.63 34.47 -21.74
C SER A 117 30.25 33.32 -22.67
#